data_AF-X1IEP5-F1
#
_entry.id   AF-X1IEP5-F1
#
_cell.length_a   1.000
_cell.length_b   1.000
_cell.length_c   1.000
_cell.angle_alpha   90.00
_cell.angle_beta   90.00
_cell.angle_gamma   90.00
#
_symmetry.space_group_name_H-M   'P 1'
#
loop_
_entity.id
_entity.type
_entity.pdbx_description
1 polymer ?
#
loop_
_entity_poly.entity_id
_entity_poly.type
_entity_poly.pdbx_seq_one_letter_code
_entity_poly.pdbx_strand_id
1 'polypeptide(L)'
;VIEPSSPTENTDFTIYCPVSIDITDTLQPDCLNVYATVGDGHQCTFQEWQIATDKAKFTCSGLAAGNYTARCEVVTGTPSNCCSEDAKTKDYSSLNQPPEKPEIPPEYPRGVSWDHCSIKALSIPIFHWIYSDPENNPQKFYEIQVNNETDFSSPEFTYLARSNSPNFKPTPSQVNSWLGEWMDWGDVLYWRVRVNDQEKDSGPDPDHWSDWLEPTEFTFSAHAGSWPEFTPSPSRVSLNQVVELIDNSKCYTSPWNNEFNCQDLPITSYQWDFDYIESAFSVD
;
A
#
# COMPACT_ATOMS: atom_id res chain seq x y z
N VAL A 1 -1.26 -18.77 -27.17
CA VAL A 1 -1.35 -18.42 -28.62
C VAL A 1 -2.06 -19.55 -29.34
N ILE A 2 -2.96 -19.27 -30.28
CA ILE A 2 -3.72 -20.28 -31.03
C ILE A 2 -3.39 -20.17 -32.51
N GLU A 3 -3.08 -21.28 -33.18
CA GLU A 3 -2.77 -21.34 -34.61
C GLU A 3 -3.58 -22.43 -35.34
N PRO A 4 -4.40 -22.07 -36.34
CA PRO A 4 -4.71 -20.68 -36.75
C PRO A 4 -5.54 -19.96 -35.67
N SER A 5 -5.54 -18.61 -35.67
CA SER A 5 -6.27 -17.79 -34.68
C SER A 5 -7.79 -17.98 -34.71
N SER A 6 -8.31 -18.61 -35.76
CA SER A 6 -9.71 -19.01 -35.90
C SER A 6 -9.74 -20.41 -36.55
N PRO A 7 -9.56 -21.47 -35.74
CA PRO A 7 -9.63 -22.85 -36.22
C PRO A 7 -10.94 -23.12 -36.94
N THR A 8 -10.87 -23.81 -38.06
CA THR A 8 -12.07 -24.32 -38.73
C THR A 8 -12.69 -25.45 -37.91
N GLU A 9 -14.02 -25.52 -37.91
CA GLU A 9 -14.76 -26.60 -37.25
C GLU A 9 -14.22 -27.98 -37.67
N ASN A 10 -14.05 -28.88 -36.70
CA ASN A 10 -13.53 -30.24 -36.90
C ASN A 10 -12.15 -30.32 -37.57
N THR A 11 -11.31 -29.29 -37.43
CA THR A 11 -9.91 -29.33 -37.88
C THR A 11 -8.94 -29.21 -36.72
N ASP A 12 -7.72 -29.71 -36.95
CA ASP A 12 -6.66 -29.60 -35.97
C ASP A 12 -6.16 -28.16 -35.85
N PHE A 13 -5.85 -27.76 -34.64
CA PHE A 13 -5.19 -26.49 -34.35
C PHE A 13 -4.20 -26.64 -33.21
N THR A 14 -3.31 -25.66 -33.11
CA THR A 14 -2.24 -25.66 -32.12
C THR A 14 -2.50 -24.61 -31.07
N ILE A 15 -2.33 -24.96 -29.80
CA ILE A 15 -2.25 -24.00 -28.69
C ILE A 15 -0.81 -23.99 -28.19
N TYR A 16 -0.25 -22.79 -28.08
CA TYR A 16 1.02 -22.54 -27.41
C TYR A 16 0.79 -21.88 -26.06
N CYS A 17 1.22 -22.53 -25.00
CA CYS A 17 1.17 -22.00 -23.65
C CYS A 17 2.52 -21.38 -23.30
N PRO A 18 2.58 -20.09 -22.97
CA PRO A 18 3.80 -19.49 -22.46
C PRO A 18 4.14 -20.13 -21.11
N VAL A 19 5.39 -20.52 -20.92
CA VAL A 19 5.89 -21.11 -19.69
C VAL A 19 7.21 -20.42 -19.34
N SER A 20 7.25 -19.75 -18.19
CA SER A 20 8.53 -19.26 -17.66
C SER A 20 9.22 -20.44 -16.98
N ILE A 21 9.99 -21.22 -17.75
CA ILE A 21 10.79 -22.30 -17.19
C ILE A 21 12.15 -21.72 -16.85
N ASP A 22 12.42 -21.55 -15.56
CA ASP A 22 13.81 -21.41 -15.11
C ASP A 22 14.46 -22.79 -15.20
N ILE A 23 15.27 -23.01 -16.25
CA ILE A 23 15.99 -24.26 -16.48
C ILE A 23 17.00 -24.61 -15.38
N THR A 24 17.27 -23.66 -14.46
CA THR A 24 18.17 -23.87 -13.33
C THR A 24 17.46 -24.26 -12.04
N ASP A 25 16.13 -24.12 -11.99
CA ASP A 25 15.33 -24.54 -10.84
C ASP A 25 14.93 -26.01 -10.96
N THR A 26 15.17 -26.77 -9.90
CA THR A 26 14.74 -28.18 -9.77
C THR A 26 13.22 -28.34 -9.67
N LEU A 27 12.48 -27.24 -9.55
CA LEU A 27 11.01 -27.19 -9.57
C LEU A 27 10.49 -26.89 -10.99
N GLN A 28 10.79 -27.78 -11.94
CA GLN A 28 10.11 -27.72 -13.23
C GLN A 28 8.61 -28.04 -13.05
N PRO A 29 7.70 -27.36 -13.76
CA PRO A 29 6.31 -27.79 -13.80
C PRO A 29 6.26 -29.20 -14.42
N ASP A 30 6.02 -30.21 -13.59
CA ASP A 30 6.07 -31.61 -14.00
C ASP A 30 5.03 -31.97 -15.08
N CYS A 31 3.91 -31.24 -15.12
CA CYS A 31 2.84 -31.44 -16.10
C CYS A 31 2.13 -30.12 -16.44
N LEU A 32 1.71 -29.97 -17.70
CA LEU A 32 0.90 -28.85 -18.18
C LEU A 32 -0.30 -29.41 -18.96
N ASN A 33 -1.51 -29.05 -18.57
CA ASN A 33 -2.74 -29.41 -19.26
C ASN A 33 -3.25 -28.24 -20.10
N VAL A 34 -3.82 -28.56 -21.26
CA VAL A 34 -4.43 -27.57 -22.15
C VAL A 34 -5.81 -27.99 -22.56
N TYR A 35 -6.74 -27.06 -22.38
CA TYR A 35 -8.15 -27.24 -22.66
C TYR A 35 -8.60 -26.22 -23.70
N ALA A 36 -9.48 -26.66 -24.57
CA ALA A 36 -10.13 -25.79 -25.55
C ALA A 36 -11.66 -25.76 -25.38
N THR A 37 -12.20 -26.19 -24.25
CA THR A 37 -13.65 -26.26 -23.97
C THR A 37 -14.01 -25.74 -22.59
N VAL A 38 -15.24 -25.22 -22.44
CA VAL A 38 -15.86 -25.00 -21.12
C VAL A 38 -16.33 -26.36 -20.61
N GLY A 39 -15.52 -26.98 -19.74
CA GLY A 39 -15.77 -28.32 -19.16
C GLY A 39 -14.66 -29.34 -19.47
N ASP A 40 -14.67 -30.44 -18.72
CA ASP A 40 -13.57 -31.41 -18.53
C ASP A 40 -13.27 -32.32 -19.75
N GLY A 41 -13.89 -32.04 -20.90
CA GLY A 41 -14.11 -33.05 -21.93
C GLY A 41 -13.03 -33.19 -23.00
N HIS A 42 -12.32 -32.13 -23.40
CA HIS A 42 -11.41 -32.20 -24.55
C HIS A 42 -10.02 -31.65 -24.20
N GLN A 43 -9.16 -32.55 -23.75
CA GLN A 43 -7.73 -32.29 -23.55
C GLN A 43 -7.03 -32.21 -24.91
N CYS A 44 -6.31 -31.12 -25.13
CA CYS A 44 -5.34 -31.06 -26.22
C CYS A 44 -4.15 -31.96 -25.89
N THR A 45 -3.61 -32.63 -26.90
CA THR A 45 -2.48 -33.53 -26.72
C THR A 45 -1.17 -32.75 -26.75
N PHE A 46 -0.37 -32.87 -25.69
CA PHE A 46 0.97 -32.31 -25.64
C PHE A 46 1.83 -32.85 -26.79
N GLN A 47 2.59 -31.96 -27.42
CA GLN A 47 3.53 -32.32 -28.49
C GLN A 47 4.96 -32.17 -28.02
N GLU A 48 5.38 -30.94 -27.73
CA GLU A 48 6.79 -30.62 -27.44
C GLU A 48 6.93 -29.32 -26.65
N TRP A 49 8.08 -29.20 -25.97
CA TRP A 49 8.55 -27.93 -25.43
C TRP A 49 9.35 -27.16 -26.49
N GLN A 50 8.94 -25.94 -26.78
CA GLN A 50 9.64 -25.01 -27.67
C GLN A 50 10.56 -24.10 -26.86
N ILE A 51 11.72 -24.65 -26.48
CA ILE A 51 12.73 -24.01 -25.62
C ILE A 51 13.15 -22.63 -26.16
N ALA A 52 13.29 -22.47 -27.47
CA ALA A 52 13.72 -21.19 -28.07
C ALA A 52 12.71 -20.06 -27.89
N THR A 53 11.47 -20.36 -27.48
CA THR A 53 10.38 -19.39 -27.38
C THR A 53 9.64 -19.47 -26.04
N ASP A 54 10.15 -20.27 -25.09
CA ASP A 54 9.55 -20.50 -23.77
C ASP A 54 8.06 -20.85 -23.85
N LYS A 55 7.73 -21.80 -24.72
CA LYS A 55 6.35 -22.25 -24.97
C LYS A 55 6.23 -23.76 -24.94
N ALA A 56 5.09 -24.24 -24.45
CA ALA A 56 4.64 -25.61 -24.64
C ALA A 56 3.66 -25.68 -25.81
N LYS A 57 3.83 -26.65 -26.71
CA LYS A 57 2.99 -26.83 -27.89
C LYS A 57 2.02 -27.99 -27.68
N PHE A 58 0.74 -27.73 -27.95
CA PHE A 58 -0.34 -28.71 -27.86
C PHE A 58 -1.13 -28.75 -29.16
N THR A 59 -1.56 -29.94 -29.57
CA THR A 59 -2.46 -30.13 -30.70
C THR A 59 -3.86 -30.49 -30.18
N CYS A 60 -4.85 -29.76 -30.66
CA CYS A 60 -6.25 -29.94 -30.31
C CYS A 60 -7.01 -30.36 -31.59
N SER A 61 -7.93 -31.30 -31.48
CA SER A 61 -8.72 -31.81 -32.60
C SER A 61 -10.19 -31.97 -32.21
N GLY A 62 -11.12 -31.83 -33.17
CA GLY A 62 -12.51 -32.24 -32.98
C GLY A 62 -13.42 -31.25 -32.24
N LEU A 63 -13.15 -29.94 -32.32
CA LEU A 63 -14.09 -28.94 -31.82
C LEU A 63 -15.25 -28.73 -32.81
N ALA A 64 -16.48 -28.76 -32.30
CA ALA A 64 -17.68 -28.34 -33.01
C ALA A 64 -17.66 -26.82 -33.29
N ALA A 65 -18.57 -26.30 -34.11
CA ALA A 65 -18.73 -24.86 -34.26
C ALA A 65 -19.16 -24.21 -32.94
N GLY A 66 -18.40 -23.21 -32.47
CA GLY A 66 -18.69 -22.51 -31.22
C GLY A 66 -17.61 -21.51 -30.79
N ASN A 67 -17.89 -20.81 -29.70
CA ASN A 67 -16.92 -19.94 -29.03
C ASN A 67 -16.25 -20.73 -27.90
N TYR A 68 -14.92 -20.72 -27.90
CA TYR A 68 -14.10 -21.50 -26.98
C TYR A 68 -13.04 -20.63 -26.34
N THR A 69 -12.75 -20.89 -25.07
CA THR A 69 -11.64 -20.25 -24.34
C THR A 69 -10.53 -21.26 -24.18
N ALA A 70 -9.35 -20.96 -24.74
CA ALA A 70 -8.15 -21.75 -24.51
C ALA A 70 -7.61 -21.48 -23.10
N ARG A 71 -7.31 -22.54 -22.34
CA ARG A 71 -6.72 -22.45 -21.00
C ARG A 71 -5.49 -23.36 -20.90
N CYS A 72 -4.44 -22.84 -20.29
CA CYS A 72 -3.23 -23.58 -19.93
C CYS A 72 -3.18 -23.66 -18.40
N GLU A 73 -2.98 -24.86 -17.85
CA GLU A 73 -3.00 -25.10 -16.40
C GLU A 73 -1.83 -25.98 -16.00
N VAL A 74 -0.99 -25.49 -15.08
CA VAL A 74 0.08 -26.28 -14.47
C VAL A 74 -0.55 -27.27 -13.52
N VAL A 75 -0.21 -28.55 -13.63
CA VAL A 75 -0.70 -29.60 -12.73
C VAL A 75 0.48 -30.30 -12.07
N THR A 76 0.35 -30.59 -10.78
CA THR A 76 1.37 -31.34 -10.04
C THR A 76 1.17 -32.83 -10.30
N GLY A 77 2.17 -33.49 -10.90
CA GLY A 77 2.10 -34.90 -11.24
C GLY A 77 3.47 -35.55 -11.36
N THR A 78 3.53 -36.89 -11.34
CA THR A 78 4.70 -37.63 -11.81
C THR A 78 4.59 -37.79 -13.34
N PRO A 79 5.71 -38.01 -14.07
CA PRO A 79 5.67 -38.25 -15.52
C PRO A 79 4.70 -39.38 -15.96
N SER A 80 4.36 -40.29 -15.03
CA SER A 80 3.43 -41.40 -15.21
C SER A 80 1.95 -41.06 -14.95
N ASN A 81 1.60 -39.94 -14.32
CA ASN A 81 0.22 -39.59 -13.95
C ASN A 81 -0.33 -38.35 -14.67
N CYS A 82 0.47 -37.65 -15.49
CA CYS A 82 0.01 -36.49 -16.25
C CYS A 82 -1.18 -36.82 -17.19
N CYS A 83 -1.40 -38.10 -17.52
CA CYS A 83 -2.52 -38.58 -18.35
C CYS A 83 -3.61 -39.35 -17.59
N SER A 84 -3.52 -39.50 -16.25
CA SER A 84 -4.58 -40.15 -15.49
C SER A 84 -5.64 -39.14 -15.08
N GLU A 85 -6.92 -39.47 -15.30
CA GLU A 85 -8.06 -38.62 -14.92
C GLU A 85 -8.08 -38.26 -13.42
N ASP A 86 -7.35 -38.98 -12.59
CA ASP A 86 -7.27 -38.80 -11.13
C ASP A 86 -6.38 -37.61 -10.68
N ALA A 87 -5.64 -36.97 -11.60
CA ALA A 87 -4.88 -35.75 -11.29
C ALA A 87 -5.73 -34.46 -11.40
N LYS A 88 -7.05 -34.60 -11.61
CA LYS A 88 -7.96 -33.46 -11.75
C LYS A 88 -8.15 -32.74 -10.40
N THR A 89 -7.94 -31.42 -10.48
CA THR A 89 -8.25 -30.38 -9.49
C THR A 89 -7.35 -30.31 -8.25
N LYS A 90 -6.18 -29.67 -8.41
CA LYS A 90 -5.74 -28.71 -7.39
C LYS A 90 -6.12 -27.34 -7.92
N ASP A 91 -7.14 -26.76 -7.33
CA ASP A 91 -7.73 -25.50 -7.75
C ASP A 91 -6.68 -24.37 -7.55
N TYR A 92 -6.02 -23.95 -8.62
CA TYR A 92 -5.14 -22.77 -8.63
C TYR A 92 -5.94 -21.47 -8.79
N SER A 93 -7.21 -21.45 -8.36
CA SER A 93 -8.16 -20.36 -8.57
C SER A 93 -7.90 -19.09 -7.75
N SER A 94 -6.81 -19.02 -6.97
CA SER A 94 -6.34 -17.75 -6.41
C SER A 94 -4.83 -17.77 -6.23
N LEU A 95 -4.08 -17.51 -7.31
CA LEU A 95 -2.77 -16.89 -7.10
C LEU A 95 -3.03 -15.58 -6.38
N ASN A 96 -2.38 -15.40 -5.24
CA ASN A 96 -2.46 -14.17 -4.47
C ASN A 96 -2.19 -12.98 -5.40
N GLN A 97 -3.15 -12.06 -5.55
CA GLN A 97 -2.95 -10.89 -6.39
C GLN A 97 -2.21 -9.82 -5.58
N PRO A 98 -1.49 -8.89 -6.25
CA PRO A 98 -1.02 -7.70 -5.57
C PRO A 98 -2.21 -6.90 -5.02
N PRO A 99 -2.02 -6.12 -3.94
CA PRO A 99 -3.07 -5.27 -3.41
C PRO A 99 -3.56 -4.25 -4.44
N GLU A 100 -4.79 -3.78 -4.23
CA GLU A 100 -5.33 -2.68 -5.04
C GLU A 100 -4.56 -1.38 -4.78
N LYS A 101 -4.60 -0.46 -5.75
CA LYS A 101 -4.05 0.89 -5.60
C LYS A 101 -4.69 1.55 -4.36
N PRO A 102 -3.89 2.10 -3.42
CA PRO A 102 -4.44 2.77 -2.25
C PRO A 102 -5.34 3.94 -2.61
N GLU A 103 -6.28 4.27 -1.72
CA GLU A 103 -7.20 5.41 -1.86
C GLU A 103 -7.06 6.40 -0.70
N ILE A 104 -7.60 7.62 -0.88
CA ILE A 104 -7.63 8.64 0.18
C ILE A 104 -8.86 8.41 1.08
N PRO A 105 -8.70 8.27 2.41
CA PRO A 105 -9.83 8.13 3.31
C PRO A 105 -10.69 9.41 3.33
N PRO A 106 -12.02 9.29 3.30
CA PRO A 106 -12.91 10.44 3.25
C PRO A 106 -12.84 11.31 4.52
N GLU A 107 -12.38 10.75 5.64
CA GLU A 107 -12.21 11.47 6.91
C GLU A 107 -11.01 12.44 6.89
N TYR A 108 -10.05 12.21 5.99
CA TYR A 108 -8.82 12.99 5.87
C TYR A 108 -8.75 13.63 4.48
N PRO A 109 -9.19 14.89 4.31
CA PRO A 109 -9.02 15.59 3.05
C PRO A 109 -7.57 15.56 2.60
N ARG A 110 -7.32 15.13 1.35
CA ARG A 110 -5.95 14.94 0.79
C ARG A 110 -5.11 13.89 1.54
N GLY A 111 -5.74 13.07 2.38
CA GLY A 111 -5.13 11.99 3.17
C GLY A 111 -4.08 12.45 4.17
N VAL A 112 -4.18 13.69 4.66
CA VAL A 112 -3.24 14.23 5.66
C VAL A 112 -4.01 14.75 6.88
N SER A 113 -3.52 14.41 8.07
CA SER A 113 -3.85 15.09 9.32
C SER A 113 -2.58 15.61 10.00
N TRP A 114 -2.72 16.30 11.13
CA TRP A 114 -1.59 16.95 11.79
C TRP A 114 -1.52 16.60 13.27
N ASP A 115 -0.31 16.29 13.72
CA ASP A 115 0.04 16.23 15.13
C ASP A 115 0.78 17.50 15.53
N HIS A 116 0.04 18.37 16.19
CA HIS A 116 0.47 19.69 16.65
C HIS A 116 1.04 19.67 18.07
N CYS A 117 0.78 18.61 18.84
CA CYS A 117 0.91 18.63 20.30
C CYS A 117 1.90 17.61 20.84
N SER A 118 2.44 16.70 20.02
CA SER A 118 3.42 15.74 20.53
C SER A 118 4.80 16.38 20.72
N ILE A 119 5.13 17.44 19.98
CA ILE A 119 6.45 18.09 20.02
C ILE A 119 6.34 19.60 19.92
N LYS A 120 6.97 20.27 20.87
CA LYS A 120 7.06 21.72 20.92
C LYS A 120 7.72 22.28 19.66
N ALA A 121 7.14 23.33 19.10
CA ALA A 121 7.62 24.05 17.92
C ALA A 121 7.61 23.23 16.61
N LEU A 122 6.84 22.15 16.55
CA LEU A 122 6.68 21.35 15.33
C LEU A 122 5.21 21.08 15.00
N SER A 123 4.94 20.73 13.75
CA SER A 123 3.69 20.11 13.33
C SER A 123 4.02 18.98 12.40
N ILE A 124 3.65 17.77 12.81
CA ILE A 124 4.05 16.54 12.14
C ILE A 124 2.87 16.09 11.27
N PRO A 125 3.01 16.01 9.94
CA PRO A 125 1.96 15.49 9.09
C PRO A 125 1.78 13.99 9.36
N ILE A 126 0.55 13.51 9.35
CA ILE A 126 0.22 12.08 9.38
C ILE A 126 -0.48 11.78 8.08
N PHE A 127 0.11 10.89 7.27
CA PHE A 127 -0.43 10.47 5.99
C PHE A 127 -1.30 9.24 6.18
N HIS A 128 -2.48 9.21 5.58
CA HIS A 128 -3.48 8.15 5.72
C HIS A 128 -3.92 7.65 4.36
N TRP A 129 -4.09 6.35 4.22
CA TRP A 129 -4.62 5.71 3.01
C TRP A 129 -5.64 4.63 3.37
N ILE A 130 -6.44 4.21 2.40
CA ILE A 130 -7.25 3.00 2.47
C ILE A 130 -6.47 1.88 1.78
N TYR A 131 -6.39 0.74 2.45
CA TYR A 131 -5.83 -0.50 1.93
C TYR A 131 -6.97 -1.43 1.50
N SER A 132 -6.82 -2.08 0.34
CA SER A 132 -7.74 -3.09 -0.19
C SER A 132 -6.95 -4.17 -0.91
N ASP A 133 -7.41 -5.42 -0.81
CA ASP A 133 -6.78 -6.59 -1.41
C ASP A 133 -7.88 -7.53 -1.93
N PRO A 134 -7.79 -8.03 -3.18
CA PRO A 134 -8.85 -8.85 -3.79
C PRO A 134 -9.13 -10.15 -3.02
N GLU A 135 -8.12 -10.72 -2.37
CA GLU A 135 -8.21 -11.92 -1.55
C GLU A 135 -8.24 -11.62 -0.05
N ASN A 136 -8.33 -10.35 0.33
CA ASN A 136 -8.38 -9.85 1.71
C ASN A 136 -7.13 -10.24 2.53
N ASN A 137 -5.96 -10.32 1.88
CA ASN A 137 -4.68 -10.43 2.57
C ASN A 137 -4.36 -9.12 3.30
N PRO A 138 -3.77 -9.18 4.51
CA PRO A 138 -3.36 -7.98 5.22
C PRO A 138 -2.13 -7.34 4.56
N GLN A 139 -2.09 -6.01 4.55
CA GLN A 139 -0.88 -5.25 4.24
C GLN A 139 0.28 -5.73 5.13
N LYS A 140 1.47 -5.86 4.56
CA LYS A 140 2.71 -6.15 5.31
C LYS A 140 3.74 -5.04 5.20
N PHE A 141 3.75 -4.33 4.08
CA PHE A 141 4.67 -3.24 3.81
C PHE A 141 3.97 -2.06 3.17
N TYR A 142 4.57 -0.88 3.33
CA TYR A 142 4.25 0.28 2.52
C TYR A 142 5.55 1.00 2.15
N GLU A 143 5.52 1.70 1.03
CA GLU A 143 6.53 2.66 0.63
C GLU A 143 5.85 4.01 0.40
N ILE A 144 6.32 5.05 1.10
CA ILE A 144 5.80 6.40 0.96
C ILE A 144 6.88 7.32 0.39
N GLN A 145 6.45 8.26 -0.46
CA GLN A 145 7.28 9.32 -0.99
C GLN A 145 6.65 10.68 -0.74
N VAL A 146 7.48 11.67 -0.43
CA VAL A 146 7.09 13.08 -0.32
C VAL A 146 8.02 13.90 -1.20
N ASN A 147 7.46 14.87 -1.92
CA ASN A 147 8.18 15.66 -2.90
C ASN A 147 7.57 17.06 -3.06
N ASN A 148 8.33 17.99 -3.62
CA ASN A 148 7.87 19.32 -4.05
C ASN A 148 7.38 19.35 -5.51
N GLU A 149 7.59 18.25 -6.27
CA GLU A 149 7.14 18.08 -7.66
C GLU A 149 6.20 16.85 -7.81
N THR A 150 5.23 16.93 -8.72
CA THR A 150 4.19 15.89 -8.90
C THR A 150 4.68 14.60 -9.54
N ASP A 151 5.82 14.61 -10.23
CA ASP A 151 6.26 13.45 -11.03
C ASP A 151 7.07 12.42 -10.21
N PHE A 152 7.59 12.83 -9.05
CA PHE A 152 8.44 12.03 -8.17
C PHE A 152 9.60 11.36 -8.92
N SER A 153 10.15 12.03 -9.94
CA SER A 153 11.32 11.56 -10.68
C SER A 153 12.59 11.53 -9.81
N SER A 154 12.65 12.43 -8.82
CA SER A 154 13.67 12.49 -7.77
C SER A 154 13.03 12.88 -6.44
N PRO A 155 12.40 11.94 -5.71
CA PRO A 155 11.66 12.26 -4.49
C PRO A 155 12.59 12.79 -3.39
N GLU A 156 12.25 13.93 -2.80
CA GLU A 156 12.98 14.50 -1.65
C GLU A 156 12.99 13.59 -0.43
N PHE A 157 11.93 12.77 -0.26
CA PHE A 157 11.84 11.78 0.79
C PHE A 157 11.25 10.47 0.28
N THR A 158 11.86 9.35 0.67
CA THR A 158 11.35 8.00 0.44
C THR A 158 11.52 7.17 1.72
N TYR A 159 10.48 6.43 2.10
CA TYR A 159 10.53 5.56 3.27
C TYR A 159 9.77 4.26 3.04
N LEU A 160 10.48 3.15 3.23
CA LEU A 160 9.96 1.78 3.18
C LEU A 160 9.81 1.25 4.60
N ALA A 161 8.62 0.76 4.95
CA ALA A 161 8.38 0.17 6.26
C ALA A 161 7.67 -1.17 6.15
N ARG A 162 7.97 -2.06 7.11
CA ARG A 162 7.18 -3.24 7.42
C ARG A 162 6.14 -2.86 8.46
N SER A 163 4.89 -2.75 8.03
CA SER A 163 3.77 -2.38 8.89
C SER A 163 2.44 -2.68 8.21
N ASN A 164 1.48 -3.12 9.01
CA ASN A 164 0.11 -3.35 8.57
C ASN A 164 -0.77 -2.09 8.79
N SER A 165 -0.17 -1.00 9.29
CA SER A 165 -0.91 0.23 9.59
C SER A 165 -1.18 1.02 8.31
N PRO A 166 -2.41 1.50 8.07
CA PRO A 166 -2.78 2.29 6.90
C PRO A 166 -2.48 3.80 7.08
N ASN A 167 -1.43 4.10 7.84
CA ASN A 167 -0.95 5.46 8.05
C ASN A 167 0.56 5.50 8.29
N PHE A 168 1.15 6.66 8.04
CA PHE A 168 2.53 6.97 8.32
C PHE A 168 2.65 8.33 9.02
N LYS A 169 3.36 8.31 10.16
CA LYS A 169 3.79 9.50 10.87
C LYS A 169 5.32 9.56 10.84
N PRO A 170 5.93 10.55 10.17
CA PRO A 170 7.37 10.72 10.18
C PRO A 170 7.85 11.04 11.60
N THR A 171 9.07 10.62 11.90
CA THR A 171 9.70 10.93 13.17
C THR A 171 10.03 12.42 13.24
N PRO A 172 10.23 12.95 14.44
CA PRO A 172 10.58 14.37 14.63
C PRO A 172 11.89 14.73 13.93
N SER A 173 12.85 13.81 13.92
CA SER A 173 14.12 13.99 13.23
C SER A 173 13.95 14.03 11.71
N GLN A 174 13.01 13.24 11.15
CA GLN A 174 12.70 13.29 9.72
C GLN A 174 12.10 14.65 9.34
N VAL A 175 11.08 15.11 10.07
CA VAL A 175 10.44 16.42 9.79
C VAL A 175 11.43 17.58 9.97
N ASN A 176 12.29 17.53 11.00
CA ASN A 176 13.33 18.55 11.18
C ASN A 176 14.39 18.54 10.07
N SER A 177 14.66 17.39 9.44
CA SER A 177 15.54 17.33 8.26
C SER A 177 14.85 18.00 7.07
N TRP A 178 13.55 17.76 6.87
CA TRP A 178 12.81 18.36 5.76
C TRP A 178 12.78 19.89 5.88
N LEU A 179 12.49 20.37 7.09
CA LEU A 179 12.41 21.80 7.41
C LEU A 179 13.77 22.49 7.24
N GLY A 180 13.85 23.40 6.27
CA GLY A 180 15.05 24.18 5.99
C GLY A 180 16.06 23.53 5.06
N GLU A 181 15.86 22.27 4.64
CA GLU A 181 16.63 21.66 3.54
C GLU A 181 15.94 21.89 2.19
N TRP A 182 14.66 21.49 2.09
CA TRP A 182 13.89 21.56 0.84
C TRP A 182 12.41 21.96 1.04
N MET A 183 11.98 22.13 2.29
CA MET A 183 10.61 22.45 2.69
C MET A 183 10.57 23.62 3.68
N ASP A 184 9.67 24.57 3.45
CA ASP A 184 9.32 25.68 4.33
C ASP A 184 7.87 25.58 4.85
N TRP A 185 7.55 26.38 5.88
CA TRP A 185 6.18 26.49 6.39
C TRP A 185 5.25 27.08 5.33
N GLY A 186 4.10 26.44 5.11
CA GLY A 186 3.11 26.86 4.11
C GLY A 186 3.39 26.40 2.68
N ASP A 187 4.47 25.64 2.43
CA ASP A 187 4.75 25.11 1.10
C ASP A 187 3.69 24.12 0.62
N VAL A 188 3.45 24.09 -0.68
CA VAL A 188 2.61 23.08 -1.33
C VAL A 188 3.50 21.91 -1.75
N LEU A 189 3.15 20.71 -1.28
CA LEU A 189 3.90 19.48 -1.44
C LEU A 189 2.99 18.38 -1.97
N TYR A 190 3.61 17.30 -2.45
CA TYR A 190 2.94 16.12 -2.95
C TYR A 190 3.41 14.90 -2.18
N TRP A 191 2.49 13.97 -1.93
CA TRP A 191 2.83 12.66 -1.38
C TRP A 191 2.14 11.55 -2.17
N ARG A 192 2.73 10.35 -2.12
CA ARG A 192 2.13 9.13 -2.65
C ARG A 192 2.60 7.92 -1.85
N VAL A 193 1.82 6.85 -1.88
CA VAL A 193 2.11 5.59 -1.21
C VAL A 193 1.77 4.41 -2.12
N ARG A 194 2.54 3.33 -2.00
CA ARG A 194 2.16 2.00 -2.50
C ARG A 194 2.30 0.99 -1.37
N VAL A 195 1.59 -0.12 -1.48
CA VAL A 195 1.47 -1.14 -0.43
C VAL A 195 1.81 -2.52 -0.97
N ASN A 196 2.17 -3.44 -0.09
CA ASN A 196 2.52 -4.82 -0.44
C ASN A 196 2.08 -5.76 0.68
N ASP A 197 1.51 -6.89 0.32
CA ASP A 197 0.91 -7.90 1.20
C ASP A 197 1.77 -9.16 1.36
N GLN A 198 2.89 -9.27 0.64
CA GLN A 198 3.72 -10.45 0.58
C GLN A 198 5.17 -10.20 1.01
N GLU A 199 5.71 -11.16 1.75
CA GLU A 199 7.10 -11.14 2.17
C GLU A 199 7.85 -12.26 1.44
N LYS A 200 9.01 -11.90 0.90
CA LYS A 200 10.06 -12.80 0.40
C LYS A 200 11.18 -12.84 1.43
N ASP A 201 12.02 -13.89 1.44
CA ASP A 201 13.03 -14.20 2.48
C ASP A 201 13.90 -13.03 3.01
N SER A 202 13.97 -11.91 2.30
CA SER A 202 14.72 -10.71 2.68
C SER A 202 13.96 -9.38 2.56
N GLY A 203 12.65 -9.37 2.30
CA GLY A 203 11.92 -8.12 2.09
C GLY A 203 10.56 -8.28 1.40
N PRO A 204 9.93 -7.18 0.97
CA PRO A 204 8.70 -7.25 0.19
C PRO A 204 8.93 -7.98 -1.12
N ASP A 205 7.96 -8.80 -1.54
CA ASP A 205 8.03 -9.45 -2.85
C ASP A 205 7.85 -8.40 -3.95
N PRO A 206 8.83 -8.18 -4.85
CA PRO A 206 8.75 -7.10 -5.84
C PRO A 206 7.53 -7.21 -6.77
N ASP A 207 6.98 -8.41 -6.93
CA ASP A 207 5.85 -8.67 -7.83
C ASP A 207 4.48 -8.47 -7.15
N HIS A 208 4.45 -8.19 -5.84
CA HIS A 208 3.24 -8.00 -5.02
C HIS A 208 3.02 -6.56 -4.53
N TRP A 209 3.66 -5.59 -5.18
CA TRP A 209 3.36 -4.18 -4.92
C TRP A 209 2.10 -3.75 -5.66
N SER A 210 1.26 -2.96 -4.99
CA SER A 210 0.20 -2.19 -5.64
C SER A 210 0.80 -1.16 -6.60
N ASP A 211 -0.03 -0.63 -7.49
CA ASP A 211 0.25 0.66 -8.12
C ASP A 211 0.39 1.75 -7.05
N TRP A 212 1.13 2.82 -7.40
CA TRP A 212 1.21 4.01 -6.56
C TRP A 212 -0.15 4.73 -6.52
N LEU A 213 -0.55 5.17 -5.32
CA LEU A 213 -1.58 6.20 -5.16
C LEU A 213 -1.23 7.42 -6.03
N GLU A 214 -2.24 8.03 -6.65
CA GLU A 214 -2.05 9.26 -7.43
C GLU A 214 -1.41 10.35 -6.55
N PRO A 215 -0.43 11.11 -7.08
CA PRO A 215 0.15 12.26 -6.40
C PRO A 215 -0.91 13.13 -5.72
N THR A 216 -0.86 13.19 -4.39
CA THR A 216 -1.84 13.92 -3.61
C THR A 216 -1.20 15.17 -3.02
N GLU A 217 -1.76 16.32 -3.36
CA GLU A 217 -1.28 17.62 -2.92
C GLU A 217 -1.70 17.92 -1.47
N PHE A 218 -0.78 18.41 -0.64
CA PHE A 218 -1.07 19.00 0.66
C PHE A 218 -0.27 20.27 0.87
N THR A 219 -0.77 21.17 1.71
CA THR A 219 0.00 22.34 2.14
C THR A 219 0.61 22.02 3.49
N PHE A 220 1.93 22.14 3.62
CA PHE A 220 2.59 22.01 4.91
C PHE A 220 2.04 23.07 5.85
N SER A 221 1.96 22.77 7.15
CA SER A 221 1.34 23.69 8.11
C SER A 221 1.94 25.09 7.98
N ALA A 222 1.18 26.13 8.31
CA ALA A 222 1.65 27.52 8.18
C ALA A 222 2.62 27.93 9.32
N HIS A 223 2.61 27.15 10.40
CA HIS A 223 3.46 27.26 11.58
C HIS A 223 3.31 25.99 12.45
N ALA A 224 4.09 25.86 13.51
CA ALA A 224 3.90 24.84 14.53
C ALA A 224 2.62 25.04 15.33
N GLY A 225 2.09 23.97 15.93
CA GLY A 225 0.93 24.06 16.81
C GLY A 225 1.22 24.82 18.09
N SER A 226 0.18 25.40 18.71
CA SER A 226 0.32 25.94 20.06
C SER A 226 0.74 24.83 21.03
N TRP A 227 1.62 25.15 21.97
CA TRP A 227 2.12 24.25 23.01
C TRP A 227 1.51 24.65 24.37
N PRO A 228 0.46 23.96 24.84
CA PRO A 228 -0.11 24.21 26.15
C PRO A 228 0.89 23.86 27.26
N GLU A 229 1.18 24.80 28.15
CA GLU A 229 2.09 24.59 29.27
C GLU A 229 1.64 25.40 30.48
N PHE A 230 1.37 24.73 31.60
CA PHE A 230 0.94 25.39 32.84
C PHE A 230 1.86 25.01 33.99
N THR A 231 2.13 25.98 34.87
CA THR A 231 2.86 25.72 36.12
C THR A 231 1.93 25.98 37.31
N PRO A 232 1.68 24.99 38.18
CA PRO A 232 0.85 25.19 39.36
C PRO A 232 1.59 26.02 40.42
N SER A 233 0.86 26.96 41.03
CA SER A 233 1.32 27.76 42.15
C SER A 233 0.30 27.70 43.30
N PRO A 234 0.68 27.18 44.48
CA PRO A 234 1.98 26.63 44.82
C PRO A 234 2.21 25.21 44.28
N SER A 235 3.47 24.84 44.07
CA SER A 235 3.86 23.50 43.61
C SER A 235 3.65 22.38 44.64
N ARG A 236 3.36 22.74 45.90
CA ARG A 236 2.98 21.82 46.98
C ARG A 236 1.66 22.28 47.56
N VAL A 237 0.68 21.39 47.52
CA VAL A 237 -0.72 21.70 47.85
C VAL A 237 -1.14 21.03 49.15
N SER A 238 -1.82 21.77 50.01
CA SER A 238 -2.50 21.24 51.20
C SER A 238 -3.97 20.95 50.86
N LEU A 239 -4.63 20.12 51.68
CA LEU A 239 -6.07 19.88 51.54
C LEU A 239 -6.82 21.23 51.59
N ASN A 240 -7.72 21.45 50.62
CA ASN A 240 -8.52 22.67 50.44
C ASN A 240 -7.72 23.94 50.09
N GLN A 241 -6.47 23.81 49.64
CA GLN A 241 -5.71 24.94 49.12
C GLN A 241 -6.10 25.24 47.66
N VAL A 242 -6.35 26.51 47.36
CA VAL A 242 -6.54 26.97 45.97
C VAL A 242 -5.19 26.90 45.24
N VAL A 243 -5.21 26.31 44.05
CA VAL A 243 -4.06 26.22 43.14
C VAL A 243 -4.31 27.14 41.96
N GLU A 244 -3.39 28.05 41.70
CA GLU A 244 -3.38 28.88 40.50
C GLU A 244 -2.55 28.18 39.41
N LEU A 245 -3.08 28.10 38.19
CA LEU A 245 -2.32 27.60 37.04
C LEU A 245 -1.78 28.81 36.27
N ILE A 246 -0.47 29.00 36.31
CA ILE A 246 0.21 30.05 35.55
C ILE A 246 0.41 29.55 34.12
N ASP A 247 -0.16 30.26 33.15
CA ASP A 247 -0.03 29.96 31.73
C ASP A 247 1.38 30.32 31.22
N ASN A 248 2.10 29.31 30.76
CA ASN A 248 3.42 29.40 30.12
C ASN A 248 3.38 28.91 28.67
N SER A 249 2.18 28.76 28.09
CA SER A 249 1.95 28.19 26.77
C SER A 249 2.63 28.99 25.67
N LYS A 250 3.06 28.30 24.61
CA LYS A 250 3.76 28.89 23.48
C LYS A 250 2.93 28.84 22.20
N CYS A 251 2.91 29.96 21.50
CA CYS A 251 2.20 30.14 20.24
C CYS A 251 3.22 30.50 19.15
N TYR A 252 2.90 30.17 17.90
CA TYR A 252 3.80 30.36 16.78
C TYR A 252 3.13 31.18 15.69
N THR A 253 3.87 32.08 15.07
CA THR A 253 3.34 32.94 14.00
C THR A 253 3.52 32.32 12.62
N SER A 254 2.55 32.49 11.74
CA SER A 254 2.75 32.27 10.30
C SER A 254 3.32 33.55 9.67
N PRO A 255 4.23 33.44 8.67
CA PRO A 255 4.80 32.20 8.11
C PRO A 255 6.11 31.75 8.77
N TRP A 256 6.66 32.53 9.72
CA TRP A 256 8.05 32.37 10.17
C TRP A 256 8.24 31.46 11.38
N ASN A 257 7.17 30.88 11.91
CA ASN A 257 7.17 30.04 13.10
C ASN A 257 7.85 30.68 14.33
N ASN A 258 7.81 32.02 14.47
CA ASN A 258 8.39 32.70 15.62
C ASN A 258 7.59 32.36 16.89
N GLU A 259 8.28 31.91 17.94
CA GLU A 259 7.69 31.58 19.25
C GLU A 259 7.34 32.84 20.05
N PHE A 260 6.14 32.87 20.63
CA PHE A 260 5.70 33.88 21.59
C PHE A 260 4.98 33.21 22.75
N ASN A 261 4.88 33.88 23.90
CA ASN A 261 3.94 33.42 24.91
C ASN A 261 2.53 33.61 24.37
N CYS A 262 1.71 32.56 24.47
CA CYS A 262 0.30 32.61 24.16
C CYS A 262 -0.47 33.51 25.14
N GLN A 263 0.11 34.41 25.90
CA GLN A 263 -0.67 35.44 26.63
C GLN A 263 -0.35 36.84 26.11
N ASP A 264 0.73 36.98 25.35
CA ASP A 264 1.25 38.26 24.88
C ASP A 264 0.68 38.66 23.51
N LEU A 265 -0.10 37.79 22.83
CA LEU A 265 -0.68 38.11 21.53
C LEU A 265 -1.89 39.06 21.71
N PRO A 266 -1.85 40.27 21.13
CA PRO A 266 -2.80 41.35 21.45
C PRO A 266 -4.21 41.18 20.86
N ILE A 267 -4.48 40.11 20.09
CA ILE A 267 -5.71 39.96 19.28
C ILE A 267 -6.37 38.58 19.43
N THR A 268 -5.65 37.57 19.93
CA THR A 268 -6.17 36.22 20.13
C THR A 268 -6.55 36.03 21.59
N SER A 269 -7.85 36.02 21.89
CA SER A 269 -8.36 35.45 23.13
C SER A 269 -8.33 33.93 23.01
N TYR A 270 -7.15 33.32 23.10
CA TYR A 270 -7.06 31.89 23.37
C TYR A 270 -7.72 31.65 24.74
N GLN A 271 -8.68 30.75 24.76
CA GLN A 271 -9.29 30.27 25.98
C GLN A 271 -8.97 28.78 26.07
N TRP A 272 -8.38 28.39 27.19
CA TRP A 272 -8.22 27.00 27.53
C TRP A 272 -9.55 26.50 28.06
N ASP A 273 -10.16 25.57 27.34
CA ASP A 273 -11.34 24.87 27.81
C ASP A 273 -10.90 23.64 28.62
N PHE A 274 -11.02 23.75 29.94
CA PHE A 274 -10.75 22.65 30.87
C PHE A 274 -12.00 21.80 31.15
N ASP A 275 -13.15 22.18 30.60
CA ASP A 275 -14.41 21.45 30.74
C ASP A 275 -14.59 20.38 29.65
N TYR A 276 -13.58 20.17 28.79
CA TYR A 276 -13.56 19.07 27.82
C TYR A 276 -13.41 17.72 28.53
N ILE A 277 -14.54 17.08 28.81
CA ILE A 277 -14.62 15.70 29.25
C ILE A 277 -14.58 14.82 28.00
N GLU A 278 -13.44 14.15 27.73
CA GLU A 278 -13.46 13.01 26.80
C GLU A 278 -14.52 12.03 27.28
N SER A 279 -15.40 11.60 26.38
CA SER A 279 -16.40 10.58 26.68
C SER A 279 -15.66 9.40 27.28
N ALA A 280 -15.92 9.12 28.56
CA ALA A 280 -15.12 8.23 29.37
C ALA A 280 -14.77 6.95 28.60
N PHE A 281 -13.47 6.65 28.49
CA PHE A 281 -13.00 5.30 28.26
C PHE A 281 -13.71 4.40 29.27
N SER A 282 -14.64 3.57 28.80
CA SER A 282 -15.13 2.45 29.59
C SER A 282 -13.98 1.45 29.66
N VAL A 283 -13.32 1.39 30.80
CA VAL A 283 -12.47 0.25 31.13
C VAL A 283 -13.41 -0.91 31.41
N ASP A 284 -13.53 -1.85 30.48
CA ASP A 284 -14.02 -3.21 30.75
C ASP A 284 -12.97 -4.00 31.56
#